data_AF-A0A2N6FFT6-F1
#
_entry.id   AF-A0A2N6FFT6-F1
#
_cell.length_a   1.000
_cell.length_b   1.000
_cell.length_c   1.000
_cell.angle_alpha   90.00
_cell.angle_beta   90.00
_cell.angle_gamma   90.00
#
_symmetry.space_group_name_H-M   'P 1'
#
loop_
_entity.id
_entity.type
_entity.pdbx_description
1 polymer ?
#
loop_
_entity_poly.entity_id
_entity_poly.type
_entity_poly.pdbx_seq_one_letter_code
_entity_poly.pdbx_strand_id
1 'polypeptide(L)'
;QQVTESVQAVFAEARERILSGDIDLTIFDEANSALHREALQLAQLLELIEQRPPHVELVFTGRRAPQQLCEVADLVTVMQAEKHPLQKGVVARRGIEY
;
A
#
# COMPACT_ATOMS: atom_id res chain seq x y z
N GLN A 1 -6.63 -5.06 17.56
CA GLN A 1 -7.93 -5.69 17.23
C GLN A 1 -8.72 -4.81 16.27
N GLN A 2 -9.26 -3.66 16.69
CA GLN A 2 -10.11 -2.83 15.81
C GLN A 2 -9.45 -2.34 14.50
N VAL A 3 -8.18 -1.93 14.53
CA VAL A 3 -7.46 -1.47 13.32
C VAL A 3 -7.28 -2.61 12.31
N THR A 4 -6.92 -3.81 12.78
CA THR A 4 -6.76 -4.99 11.93
C THR A 4 -8.07 -5.38 11.25
N GLU A 5 -9.17 -5.38 12.00
CA GLU A 5 -10.50 -5.67 11.45
C GLU A 5 -10.90 -4.66 10.38
N SER A 6 -10.65 -3.37 10.63
CA SER A 6 -10.91 -2.31 9.64
C SER A 6 -10.06 -2.48 8.38
N VAL A 7 -8.78 -2.83 8.51
CA VAL A 7 -7.89 -3.08 7.37
C VAL A 7 -8.38 -4.26 6.54
N GLN A 8 -8.77 -5.36 7.19
CA GLN A 8 -9.29 -6.55 6.50
C GLN A 8 -10.62 -6.27 5.78
N ALA A 9 -11.53 -5.52 6.40
CA ALA A 9 -12.80 -5.14 5.78
C ALA A 9 -12.58 -4.27 4.52
N VAL A 10 -11.74 -3.23 4.63
CA VAL A 10 -11.42 -2.36 3.49
C VAL A 10 -10.69 -3.12 2.40
N PHE A 11 -9.77 -4.01 2.75
CA PHE A 11 -9.06 -4.85 1.78
C PHE A 11 -10.01 -5.79 1.03
N ALA A 12 -10.99 -6.39 1.73
CA ALA A 12 -11.98 -7.27 1.11
C ALA A 12 -12.84 -6.51 0.09
N GLU A 13 -13.32 -5.30 0.44
CA GLU A 13 -14.08 -4.44 -0.46
C GLU A 13 -13.25 -4.02 -1.68
N ALA A 14 -11.99 -3.57 -1.44
CA ALA A 14 -11.08 -3.20 -2.52
C ALA A 14 -10.82 -4.37 -3.47
N ARG A 15 -10.61 -5.58 -2.94
CA ARG A 15 -10.41 -6.79 -3.74
C ARG A 15 -11.62 -7.09 -4.62
N GLU A 16 -12.84 -7.02 -4.10
CA GLU A 16 -14.06 -7.23 -4.91
C GLU A 16 -14.11 -6.25 -6.09
N ARG A 17 -13.86 -4.97 -5.82
CA ARG A 17 -13.89 -3.92 -6.86
C ARG A 17 -12.77 -4.08 -7.87
N ILE A 18 -11.55 -4.42 -7.45
CA ILE A 18 -10.43 -4.70 -8.37
C ILE A 18 -10.76 -5.87 -9.28
N LEU A 19 -11.29 -6.97 -8.73
CA LEU A 19 -11.60 -8.17 -9.49
C LEU A 19 -12.81 -8.01 -10.42
N SER A 20 -13.68 -7.03 -10.19
CA SER A 20 -14.75 -6.67 -11.12
C SER A 20 -14.22 -6.14 -12.47
N GLY A 21 -13.01 -5.56 -12.48
CA GLY A 21 -12.42 -4.92 -13.65
C GLY A 21 -12.91 -3.51 -13.95
N ASP A 22 -13.79 -2.94 -13.11
CA ASP A 22 -14.35 -1.58 -13.28
C ASP A 22 -13.37 -0.45 -12.88
N ILE A 23 -12.17 -0.78 -12.40
CA ILE A 23 -11.17 0.17 -11.91
C ILE A 23 -9.85 -0.05 -12.67
N ASP A 24 -9.34 0.99 -13.31
CA ASP A 24 -8.05 0.91 -14.02
C ASP A 24 -6.84 1.06 -13.07
N LEU A 25 -6.99 1.78 -11.95
CA LEU A 25 -5.90 2.07 -11.02
C LEU A 25 -6.39 2.02 -9.56
N THR A 26 -5.70 1.24 -8.73
CA THR A 26 -5.90 1.23 -7.28
C THR A 26 -4.61 1.56 -6.54
N ILE A 27 -4.70 2.48 -5.58
CA ILE A 27 -3.58 2.89 -4.72
C ILE A 27 -3.85 2.40 -3.30
N PHE A 28 -3.04 1.46 -2.84
CA PHE A 28 -2.98 1.03 -1.46
C PHE A 28 -1.97 1.89 -0.70
N ASP A 29 -2.46 3.02 -0.20
CA ASP A 29 -1.64 3.91 0.61
C ASP A 29 -1.30 3.27 1.96
N GLU A 30 -0.02 3.27 2.32
CA GLU A 30 0.53 2.64 3.52
C GLU A 30 0.33 1.11 3.63
N ALA A 31 0.19 0.41 2.50
CA ALA A 31 0.11 -1.05 2.43
C ALA A 31 1.27 -1.74 3.16
N ASN A 32 2.50 -1.25 2.94
CA ASN A 32 3.69 -1.84 3.54
C ASN A 32 3.66 -1.74 5.07
N SER A 33 3.10 -0.64 5.60
CA SER A 33 2.89 -0.46 7.03
C SER A 33 1.85 -1.42 7.59
N ALA A 34 0.78 -1.73 6.83
CA ALA A 34 -0.21 -2.73 7.22
C ALA A 34 0.37 -4.16 7.25
N LEU A 35 1.21 -4.52 6.27
CA LEU A 35 1.94 -5.78 6.24
C LEU A 35 2.91 -5.88 7.44
N HIS A 36 3.68 -4.83 7.69
CA HIS A 36 4.65 -4.81 8.79
C HIS A 36 4.01 -4.93 10.18
N ARG A 37 2.75 -4.48 10.31
CA ARG A 37 1.97 -4.59 11.55
C ARG A 37 1.13 -5.87 11.63
N GLU A 38 1.27 -6.78 10.66
CA GLU A 38 0.49 -8.02 10.55
C GLU A 38 -1.03 -7.78 10.48
N ALA A 39 -1.44 -6.57 10.10
CA ALA A 39 -2.86 -6.23 9.91
C ALA A 39 -3.37 -6.76 8.56
N LEU A 40 -2.46 -6.94 7.60
CA LEU A 40 -2.68 -7.56 6.30
C LEU A 40 -1.60 -8.62 6.07
N GLN A 41 -1.95 -9.74 5.47
CA GLN A 41 -1.00 -10.79 5.14
C GLN A 41 -0.42 -10.57 3.74
N LEU A 42 0.89 -10.79 3.58
CA LEU A 42 1.56 -10.65 2.29
C LEU A 42 0.94 -11.55 1.21
N ALA A 43 0.55 -12.78 1.57
CA ALA A 43 -0.10 -13.71 0.65
C ALA A 43 -1.37 -13.11 0.01
N GLN A 44 -2.15 -12.34 0.76
CA GLN A 44 -3.36 -11.70 0.24
C GLN A 44 -3.05 -10.70 -0.88
N LEU A 45 -1.93 -9.95 -0.77
CA LEU A 45 -1.50 -9.03 -1.83
C LEU A 45 -0.94 -9.77 -3.04
N LEU A 46 -0.14 -10.82 -2.82
CA LEU A 46 0.41 -11.62 -3.91
C LEU A 46 -0.70 -12.30 -4.72
N GLU A 47 -1.70 -12.86 -4.05
CA GLU A 47 -2.88 -13.43 -4.70
C GLU A 47 -3.68 -12.36 -5.48
N LEU A 48 -3.84 -11.16 -4.93
CA LEU A 48 -4.51 -10.06 -5.62
C LEU A 48 -3.76 -9.63 -6.87
N ILE A 49 -2.43 -9.51 -6.79
CA ILE A 49 -1.57 -9.19 -7.94
C ILE A 49 -1.76 -10.25 -9.03
N GLU A 50 -1.78 -11.53 -8.70
CA GLU A 50 -1.96 -12.60 -9.67
C GLU A 50 -3.37 -12.63 -10.30
N GLN A 51 -4.41 -12.36 -9.50
CA GLN A 51 -5.81 -12.50 -9.92
C GLN A 51 -6.39 -11.26 -10.62
N ARG A 52 -5.75 -10.10 -10.47
CA ARG A 52 -6.29 -8.84 -11.02
C ARG A 52 -6.47 -8.95 -12.54
N PRO A 53 -7.50 -8.29 -13.11
CA PRO A 53 -7.60 -8.16 -14.55
C PRO A 53 -6.35 -7.44 -15.11
N PRO A 54 -5.85 -7.83 -16.31
CA PRO A 54 -4.55 -7.34 -16.80
C PRO A 54 -4.42 -5.83 -16.99
N HIS A 55 -5.54 -5.12 -17.17
CA HIS A 55 -5.56 -3.67 -17.33
C HIS A 55 -5.53 -2.90 -16.00
N VAL A 56 -5.67 -3.60 -14.87
CA VAL A 56 -5.71 -2.97 -13.54
C VAL A 56 -4.30 -2.77 -12.99
N GLU A 57 -3.97 -1.51 -12.74
CA GLU A 57 -2.73 -1.10 -12.09
C GLU A 57 -2.88 -1.05 -10.57
N LEU A 58 -1.89 -1.60 -9.86
CA LEU A 58 -1.86 -1.60 -8.40
C LEU A 58 -0.61 -0.85 -7.91
N VAL A 59 -0.82 0.13 -7.04
CA VAL A 59 0.27 0.90 -6.42
C VAL A 59 0.27 0.64 -4.92
N PHE A 60 1.41 0.21 -4.38
CA PHE A 60 1.60 -0.01 -2.95
C PHE A 60 2.59 1.02 -2.39
N THR A 61 2.19 1.76 -1.36
CA THR A 61 3.06 2.74 -0.70
C THR A 61 3.41 2.33 0.73
N GLY A 62 4.28 3.13 1.37
CA GLY A 62 4.72 2.92 2.74
C GLY A 62 6.15 2.38 2.82
N ARG A 63 6.69 2.38 4.03
CA ARG A 63 8.08 1.99 4.29
C ARG A 63 8.22 0.49 4.47
N ARG A 64 9.44 -0.04 4.24
CA ARG A 64 9.79 -1.45 4.49
C ARG A 64 8.96 -2.44 3.66
N ALA A 65 8.84 -2.17 2.35
CA ALA A 65 8.23 -3.11 1.42
C ALA A 65 8.89 -4.50 1.54
N PRO A 66 8.11 -5.59 1.71
CA PRO A 66 8.66 -6.94 1.73
C PRO A 66 9.38 -7.26 0.41
N GLN A 67 10.53 -7.93 0.50
CA GLN A 67 11.33 -8.27 -0.69
C GLN A 67 10.50 -9.02 -1.75
N GLN A 68 9.70 -10.00 -1.32
CA GLN A 68 8.83 -10.77 -2.22
C GLN A 68 7.81 -9.91 -2.97
N LEU A 69 7.32 -8.82 -2.36
CA LEU A 69 6.43 -7.88 -3.03
C LEU A 69 7.18 -7.07 -4.08
N CYS A 70 8.41 -6.65 -3.78
CA CYS A 70 9.27 -5.96 -4.74
C CYS A 70 9.68 -6.86 -5.92
N GLU A 71 9.86 -8.16 -5.70
CA GLU A 71 10.25 -9.13 -6.73
C GLU A 71 9.17 -9.35 -7.79
N VAL A 72 7.89 -9.24 -7.42
CA VAL A 72 6.75 -9.38 -8.35
C VAL A 72 6.28 -8.05 -8.95
N ALA A 73 6.80 -6.93 -8.48
CA ALA A 73 6.39 -5.60 -8.95
C ALA A 73 7.12 -5.24 -10.25
N ASP A 74 6.37 -4.70 -11.22
CA ASP A 74 6.93 -4.22 -12.49
C ASP A 74 7.78 -2.96 -12.31
N LEU A 75 7.46 -2.13 -11.33
CA LEU A 75 8.17 -0.89 -10.99
C LEU A 75 8.32 -0.76 -9.47
N VAL A 76 9.56 -0.52 -9.03
CA VAL A 76 9.87 -0.20 -7.63
C VAL A 76 10.60 1.14 -7.56
N THR A 77 10.01 2.11 -6.87
CA THR A 77 10.64 3.41 -6.59
C THR A 77 10.98 3.52 -5.10
N VAL A 78 12.24 3.86 -4.79
CA VAL A 78 12.70 4.07 -3.41
C VAL A 78 12.88 5.56 -3.16
N MET A 79 12.09 6.11 -2.23
CA MET A 79 12.25 7.48 -1.76
C MET A 79 13.19 7.54 -0.56
N GLN A 80 14.35 8.17 -0.73
CA GLN A 80 15.33 8.40 0.33
C GLN A 80 15.33 9.88 0.75
N ALA A 81 15.09 10.14 2.04
CA ALA A 81 15.03 11.50 2.57
C ALA A 81 16.44 12.04 2.89
N GLU A 82 17.04 12.77 1.96
CA GLU A 82 18.33 13.44 2.16
C GLU A 82 18.25 14.58 3.20
N LYS A 83 17.12 15.30 3.21
CA LYS A 83 16.82 16.37 4.17
C LYS A 83 15.32 16.38 4.47
N HIS A 84 14.94 16.67 5.71
CA HIS A 84 13.52 16.75 6.10
C HIS A 84 13.27 17.92 7.07
N PRO A 85 12.20 18.73 6.93
CA PRO A 85 11.89 19.85 7.82
C PRO A 85 11.84 19.48 9.31
N LEU A 86 11.36 18.26 9.61
CA LEU A 86 11.35 17.69 10.96
C LEU A 86 12.75 17.69 11.62
N GLN A 87 13.84 17.50 10.86
CA GLN A 87 15.21 17.55 11.39
C GLN A 87 15.60 18.94 11.90
N LYS A 88 14.87 19.99 11.48
CA LYS A 88 15.02 21.36 11.96
C LYS A 88 13.95 21.74 13.00
N GLY A 89 13.19 20.76 13.51
CA GLY A 89 12.12 20.98 14.49
C GLY A 89 10.81 21.49 13.90
N VAL A 90 10.66 21.54 12.57
CA VAL A 90 9.37 21.90 11.94
C VAL A 90 8.41 20.72 12.06
N VAL A 91 7.33 20.92 12.80
CA VAL A 91 6.26 19.92 13.00
C VAL A 91 5.35 19.83 11.78
N ALA A 92 4.44 18.84 11.79
CA ALA A 92 3.48 18.64 10.71
C ALA A 92 2.57 19.87 10.50
N ARG A 93 2.40 20.25 9.24
CA ARG A 93 1.63 21.43 8.81
C ARG A 93 0.42 20.99 8.01
N ARG A 94 -0.70 21.64 8.30
CA ARG A 94 -1.93 21.47 7.54
C ARG A 94 -1.74 21.87 6.08
N GLY A 95 -2.24 21.06 5.17
CA GLY A 95 -2.12 21.20 3.73
C GLY A 95 -0.78 20.74 3.15
N ILE A 96 0.16 20.27 3.97
CA ILE A 96 1.46 19.76 3.51
C ILE A 96 1.70 18.33 3.99
N GLU A 97 1.66 18.11 5.31
CA GLU A 97 1.83 16.77 5.88
C GLU A 97 0.49 16.07 6.18
N TYR A 98 -0.60 16.85 6.35
CA TYR A 98 -1.96 16.35 6.57
C TYR A 98 -3.03 17.37 6.15
#